data_AF-A0A3M2YIB4-F1
#
_entry.id   AF-A0A3M2YIB4-F1
#
_cell.length_a   1.000
_cell.length_b   1.000
_cell.length_c   1.000
_cell.angle_alpha   90.00
_cell.angle_beta   90.00
_cell.angle_gamma   90.00
#
_symmetry.space_group_name_H-M   'P 1'
#
loop_
_entity.id
_entity.type
_entity.pdbx_description
1 polymer ?
#
loop_
_entity_poly.entity_id
_entity_poly.type
_entity_poly.pdbx_seq_one_letter_code
_entity_poly.pdbx_strand_id
1 'polypeptide(L)'
;EHSDVVVPWWSFTKPVLATAALSLVRDGLIQLDDPVQEGPFTLRQLLKHQAGLADYSELPEYHAAVAEGHIPWPAAEMMQRLDATRLRYAPGTAWRYSK
;
A
#
# COMPACT_ATOMS: atom_id res chain seq x y z
N GLU A 1 -7.24 -31.75 13.41
CA GLU A 1 -6.09 -31.16 14.14
C GLU A 1 -5.95 -29.71 13.69
N HIS A 2 -5.86 -28.77 14.62
CA HIS A 2 -5.56 -27.36 14.31
C HIS A 2 -4.07 -27.12 14.59
N SER A 3 -3.40 -26.43 13.67
CA SER A 3 -2.01 -26.03 13.81
C SER A 3 -1.95 -24.65 14.49
N ASP A 4 -1.23 -24.54 15.60
CA ASP A 4 -1.01 -23.27 16.33
C ASP A 4 0.21 -22.49 15.80
N VAL A 5 0.73 -22.84 14.62
CA VAL A 5 1.92 -22.21 14.06
C VAL A 5 1.59 -20.79 13.57
N VAL A 6 2.27 -19.80 14.13
CA VAL A 6 2.22 -18.42 13.66
C VAL A 6 3.11 -18.25 12.43
N VAL A 7 2.53 -17.75 11.35
CA VAL A 7 3.23 -17.47 10.10
C VAL A 7 2.99 -16.03 9.65
N PRO A 8 3.95 -15.39 8.97
CA PRO A 8 3.72 -14.08 8.37
C PRO A 8 2.68 -14.18 7.25
N TRP A 9 1.64 -13.34 7.29
CA TRP A 9 0.56 -13.32 6.30
C TRP A 9 0.86 -12.40 5.10
N TRP A 10 1.89 -11.55 5.18
CA TRP A 10 2.31 -10.67 4.09
C TRP A 10 1.13 -9.89 3.47
N SER A 11 1.00 -9.91 2.14
CA SER A 11 -0.05 -9.19 1.44
C SER A 11 -1.46 -9.76 1.64
N PHE A 12 -1.67 -10.87 2.36
CA PHE A 12 -3.02 -11.31 2.75
C PHE A 12 -3.75 -10.29 3.64
N THR A 13 -3.02 -9.38 4.29
CA THR A 13 -3.63 -8.27 5.02
C THR A 13 -4.39 -7.29 4.10
N LYS A 14 -4.04 -7.20 2.81
CA LYS A 14 -4.68 -6.24 1.88
C LYS A 14 -6.18 -6.51 1.65
N PRO A 15 -6.64 -7.75 1.38
CA PRO A 15 -8.08 -8.06 1.36
C PRO A 15 -8.82 -7.67 2.64
N VAL A 16 -8.20 -7.82 3.81
CA VAL A 16 -8.80 -7.41 5.09
C VAL A 16 -8.94 -5.88 5.15
N LEU A 17 -7.88 -5.13 4.81
CA LEU A 17 -7.93 -3.67 4.73
C LEU A 17 -8.94 -3.17 3.70
N ALA A 18 -9.00 -3.80 2.52
CA ALA A 18 -9.97 -3.47 1.49
C ALA A 18 -11.40 -3.73 1.98
N THR A 19 -11.64 -4.83 2.69
CA THR A 19 -12.96 -5.13 3.27
C THR A 19 -13.37 -4.11 4.33
N ALA A 20 -12.43 -3.67 5.17
CA ALA A 20 -12.69 -2.61 6.14
C ALA A 20 -13.06 -1.30 5.44
N ALA A 21 -12.29 -0.88 4.42
CA ALA A 21 -12.60 0.31 3.64
C ALA A 21 -13.95 0.21 2.93
N LEU A 22 -14.25 -0.93 2.30
CA LEU A 22 -15.53 -1.17 1.62
C LEU A 22 -16.72 -1.23 2.58
N SER A 23 -16.50 -1.59 3.86
CA SER A 23 -17.54 -1.51 4.88
C SER A 23 -17.90 -0.06 5.19
N LEU A 24 -16.91 0.84 5.27
CA LEU A 24 -17.14 2.29 5.40
C LEU A 24 -17.85 2.88 4.18
N VAL A 25 -17.53 2.39 2.97
CA VAL A 25 -18.24 2.77 1.74
C VAL A 25 -19.70 2.33 1.78
N ARG A 26 -19.96 1.07 2.16
CA ARG A 26 -21.31 0.53 2.31
C ARG A 26 -22.13 1.37 3.28
N ASP A 27 -21.51 1.81 4.37
CA ASP A 27 -22.17 2.59 5.42
C ASP A 27 -22.27 4.08 5.07
N GLY A 28 -21.81 4.50 3.88
CA GLY A 28 -21.93 5.86 3.36
C GLY A 28 -20.97 6.88 3.99
N LEU A 29 -19.96 6.42 4.74
CA LEU A 29 -19.02 7.29 5.46
C LEU A 29 -17.91 7.85 4.57
N ILE A 30 -17.56 7.13 3.51
CA ILE A 30 -16.56 7.52 2.49
C ILE A 30 -17.04 7.04 1.11
N GLN A 31 -16.59 7.64 0.02
CA GLN A 31 -16.87 7.13 -1.33
C GLN A 31 -15.63 6.51 -1.98
N LEU A 32 -15.85 5.56 -2.89
CA LEU A 32 -14.78 4.93 -3.66
C LEU A 32 -14.08 5.89 -4.62
N ASP A 33 -14.82 6.89 -5.12
CA ASP A 33 -14.34 7.80 -6.16
C ASP A 33 -13.97 9.18 -5.61
N ASP A 34 -14.01 9.36 -4.27
CA ASP A 34 -13.47 10.55 -3.64
C ASP A 34 -11.94 10.56 -3.71
N PRO A 35 -11.31 11.72 -3.94
CA PRO A 35 -9.87 11.86 -3.79
C PRO A 35 -9.49 11.65 -2.31
N VAL A 36 -8.36 10.99 -2.09
CA VAL A 36 -7.81 10.84 -0.74
C VAL A 36 -6.85 11.99 -0.42
N GLN A 37 -6.61 12.24 0.87
CA GLN A 37 -5.79 13.37 1.31
C GLN A 37 -4.33 13.26 0.84
N GLU A 38 -3.85 12.03 0.63
CA GLU A 38 -2.47 11.70 0.32
C GLU A 38 -2.06 12.03 -1.13
N GLY A 39 -3.01 12.29 -2.03
CA GLY A 39 -2.66 12.63 -3.40
C GLY A 39 -3.84 12.68 -4.39
N PRO A 40 -3.55 12.94 -5.67
CA PRO A 40 -4.57 13.18 -6.69
C PRO A 40 -5.18 11.87 -7.24
N PHE A 41 -5.46 10.90 -6.37
CA PHE A 41 -6.04 9.60 -6.72
C PHE A 41 -7.19 9.24 -5.79
N THR A 42 -8.06 8.34 -6.23
CA THR A 42 -9.24 7.92 -5.47
C THR A 42 -8.96 6.67 -4.61
N LEU A 43 -9.83 6.42 -3.63
CA LEU A 43 -9.80 5.18 -2.85
C LEU A 43 -9.86 3.94 -3.77
N ARG A 44 -10.72 3.96 -4.80
CA ARG A 44 -10.82 2.89 -5.80
C ARG A 44 -9.48 2.65 -6.51
N GLN A 45 -8.78 3.71 -6.89
CA GLN A 45 -7.49 3.59 -7.56
C GLN A 45 -6.41 3.08 -6.62
N LEU A 46 -6.43 3.47 -5.35
CA LEU A 46 -5.52 2.94 -4.32
C LEU A 46 -5.73 1.43 -4.12
N LEU A 47 -6.97 1.00 -3.88
CA LEU A 47 -7.31 -0.42 -3.65
C LEU A 47 -7.02 -1.31 -4.87
N LYS A 48 -6.97 -0.74 -6.08
CA LYS A 48 -6.69 -1.47 -7.33
C LYS A 48 -5.23 -1.41 -7.78
N HIS A 49 -4.34 -0.77 -7.04
CA HIS A 49 -2.94 -0.52 -7.48
C HIS A 49 -2.85 0.29 -8.79
N GLN A 50 -3.70 1.31 -8.92
CA GLN A 50 -3.77 2.22 -10.06
C GLN A 50 -3.56 3.68 -9.67
N ALA A 51 -3.20 3.96 -8.41
CA ALA A 51 -2.92 5.30 -7.91
C ALA A 51 -1.62 5.92 -8.48
N GLY A 52 -0.73 5.10 -9.08
CA GLY A 52 0.56 5.58 -9.57
C GLY A 52 1.63 5.73 -8.49
N LEU A 53 1.33 5.39 -7.23
CA LEU A 53 2.30 5.40 -6.12
C LEU A 53 3.48 4.48 -6.40
N ALA A 54 4.67 4.88 -5.97
CA ALA A 54 5.87 4.03 -5.97
C ALA A 54 5.73 2.83 -5.00
N ASP A 55 6.59 1.83 -5.12
CA ASP A 55 6.63 0.67 -4.21
C ASP A 55 8.00 0.63 -3.53
N TYR A 56 8.04 0.67 -2.19
CA TYR A 56 9.30 0.64 -1.43
C TYR A 56 10.12 -0.63 -1.68
N SER A 57 9.52 -1.71 -2.17
CA SER A 57 10.25 -2.90 -2.59
C SER A 57 10.89 -2.81 -3.96
N GLU A 58 10.79 -1.67 -4.64
CA GLU A 58 11.60 -1.37 -5.81
C GLU A 58 12.94 -0.72 -5.41
N LEU A 59 13.13 -0.36 -4.12
CA LEU A 59 14.35 0.26 -3.61
C LEU A 59 15.44 -0.80 -3.35
N PRO A 60 16.62 -0.71 -4.00
CA PRO A 60 17.75 -1.60 -3.73
C PRO A 60 18.19 -1.58 -2.26
N GLU A 61 18.14 -0.40 -1.62
CA GLU A 61 18.53 -0.21 -0.22
C GLU A 61 17.58 -0.94 0.74
N TYR A 62 16.31 -1.11 0.35
CA TYR A 62 15.34 -1.88 1.12
C TYR A 62 15.73 -3.36 1.13
N HIS A 63 16.08 -3.89 -0.04
CA HIS A 63 16.53 -5.28 -0.16
C HIS A 63 17.84 -5.54 0.59
N ALA A 64 18.80 -4.61 0.52
CA ALA A 64 20.04 -4.70 1.29
C ALA A 64 19.77 -4.74 2.80
N ALA A 65 18.94 -3.83 3.31
CA ALA A 65 18.58 -3.78 4.72
C ALA A 65 17.88 -5.05 5.21
N VAL A 66 16.99 -5.63 4.39
CA VAL A 66 16.34 -6.92 4.69
C VAL A 66 17.34 -8.07 4.71
N ALA A 67 18.25 -8.13 3.73
CA ALA A 67 19.27 -9.19 3.65
C ALA A 67 20.26 -9.13 4.83
N GLU A 68 20.56 -7.93 5.31
CA GLU A 68 21.43 -7.69 6.47
C GLU A 68 20.71 -7.84 7.83
N GLY A 69 19.39 -8.10 7.82
CA GLY A 69 18.60 -8.30 9.03
C GLY A 69 18.43 -7.02 9.86
N HIS A 70 18.46 -5.85 9.21
CA HIS A 70 18.25 -4.57 9.89
C HIS A 70 16.84 -4.43 10.46
N ILE A 71 16.71 -3.55 11.45
CA ILE A 71 15.40 -3.14 11.98
C ILE A 71 14.59 -2.50 10.83
N PRO A 72 13.29 -2.84 10.69
CA PRO A 72 12.44 -2.21 9.68
C PRO A 72 12.44 -0.69 9.82
N TRP A 73 12.50 0.01 8.68
CA TRP A 73 12.43 1.46 8.66
C TRP A 73 11.09 1.95 9.25
N PRO A 74 11.11 3.03 10.06
CA PRO A 74 9.89 3.74 10.40
C PRO A 74 9.13 4.17 9.15
N ALA A 75 7.80 4.19 9.20
CA ALA A 75 6.97 4.54 8.05
C ALA A 75 7.34 5.90 7.44
N ALA A 76 7.61 6.91 8.26
CA ALA A 76 8.02 8.23 7.78
C ALA A 76 9.34 8.20 6.99
N GLU A 77 10.31 7.42 7.45
CA GLU A 77 11.59 7.24 6.76
C GLU A 77 11.41 6.49 5.44
N MET A 78 10.60 5.42 5.44
CA MET A 78 10.26 4.68 4.22
C MET A 78 9.62 5.60 3.18
N MET A 79 8.66 6.44 3.59
CA MET A 79 7.99 7.39 2.71
C MET A 79 8.95 8.44 2.14
N GLN A 80 9.90 8.90 2.95
CA GLN A 80 10.95 9.82 2.50
C GLN A 80 11.89 9.16 1.49
N ARG A 81 12.39 7.95 1.79
CA ARG A 81 13.28 7.19 0.90
C ARG A 81 12.61 6.86 -0.43
N LEU A 82 11.30 6.63 -0.41
CA LEU A 82 10.50 6.30 -1.59
C LEU A 82 10.18 7.51 -2.47
N ASP A 83 10.38 8.75 -1.98
CA ASP A 83 9.79 9.96 -2.58
C ASP A 83 8.29 9.75 -2.83
N ALA A 84 7.57 9.34 -1.78
CA ALA A 84 6.22 8.78 -1.90
C ALA A 84 5.17 9.75 -2.48
N THR A 85 5.47 11.05 -2.52
CA THR A 85 4.63 12.07 -3.17
C THR A 85 4.74 12.05 -4.70
N ARG A 86 5.80 11.47 -5.26
CA ARG A 86 6.03 11.41 -6.70
C ARG A 86 5.32 10.20 -7.30
N LEU A 87 4.40 10.49 -8.22
CA LEU A 87 3.72 9.44 -8.97
C LEU A 87 4.58 8.90 -10.12
N ARG A 88 4.56 7.58 -10.30
CA ARG A 88 5.17 6.85 -11.43
C ARG A 88 4.45 7.14 -12.75
N TYR A 89 3.14 7.38 -12.68
CA TYR A 89 2.25 7.68 -13.81
C TYR A 89 0.95 8.32 -13.31
N ALA A 90 0.19 8.95 -14.21
CA ALA A 90 -1.08 9.57 -13.85
C ALA A 90 -2.09 8.53 -13.31
N PRO A 91 -2.80 8.81 -12.22
CA PRO A 91 -3.74 7.84 -11.63
C PRO A 91 -4.77 7.31 -12.63
N GLY A 92 -5.01 6.00 -12.59
CA GLY A 92 -5.94 5.31 -13.48
C GLY A 92 -5.41 4.99 -14.89
N THR A 93 -4.25 5.51 -15.29
CA THR A 93 -3.71 5.29 -16.65
C THR A 93 -2.90 4.00 -16.81
N ALA A 94 -2.44 3.41 -15.69
CA ALA A 94 -1.72 2.14 -15.69
C ALA A 94 -1.96 1.35 -14.39
N TRP A 95 -1.40 0.14 -14.34
CA TRP A 95 -1.41 -0.74 -13.19
C TRP A 95 0.03 -1.14 -12.82
N ARG A 96 0.38 -0.95 -11.55
CA ARG A 96 1.62 -1.42 -10.94
C ARG A 96 1.33 -1.69 -9.47
N TYR A 97 1.68 -2.88 -9.01
CA TYR A 97 1.60 -3.21 -7.59
C TYR A 97 2.37 -2.17 -6.76
N SER A 98 1.80 -1.80 -5.62
CA SER A 98 2.37 -0.83 -4.66
C SER A 98 1.91 -1.25 -3.27
N LYS A 99 2.88 -1.40 -2.37
CA LYS A 99 2.67 -1.92 -1.01
C LYS A 99 2.52 -0.83 0.03
#